data_AF-A0AAQ5WWK7-F1
#
_entry.id   AF-A0AAQ5WWK7-F1
#
_cell.length_a   1.000
_cell.length_b   1.000
_cell.length_c   1.000
_cell.angle_alpha   90.00
_cell.angle_beta   90.00
_cell.angle_gamma   90.00
#
_symmetry.space_group_name_H-M   'P 1'
#
loop_
_entity.id
_entity.type
_entity.pdbx_description
1 polymer ?
#
loop_
_entity_poly.entity_id
_entity_poly.type
_entity_poly.pdbx_seq_one_letter_code
_entity_poly.pdbx_strand_id
1 'polypeptide(L)'
;MAAHLKKRVYEEFSKVVQVTHEEAPAKKLRLSKPSKSAALHVDLCKASSSTDALQYLLTFSRKPVEAESVEGVVRILLEHYYKETDSSVRLKIASLLGLLSKTPGFSPDCIVDDAINTLSSENKYISIK
;
A
#
# COMPACT_ATOMS: atom_id res chain seq x y z
N MET A 1 62.06 43.63 19.72
CA MET A 1 62.13 44.81 18.83
C MET A 1 61.40 44.47 17.53
N ALA A 2 60.78 45.48 16.92
CA ALA A 2 59.60 45.42 16.05
C ALA A 2 59.86 45.28 14.53
N ALA A 3 58.73 45.24 13.80
CA ALA A 3 58.49 45.51 12.36
C ALA A 3 58.50 44.29 11.41
N HIS A 4 57.33 43.80 10.95
CA HIS A 4 56.54 44.27 9.79
C HIS A 4 57.25 44.10 8.43
N LEU A 5 56.69 43.31 7.50
CA LEU A 5 56.12 43.83 6.23
C LEU A 5 55.51 42.74 5.33
N LYS A 6 54.32 43.09 4.85
CA LYS A 6 53.33 42.42 3.99
C LYS A 6 53.83 42.14 2.55
N LYS A 7 53.04 41.33 1.82
CA LYS A 7 52.96 41.16 0.34
C LYS A 7 53.93 40.10 -0.20
N ARG A 8 53.51 38.98 -0.82
CA ARG A 8 52.47 38.81 -1.86
C ARG A 8 51.88 37.40 -1.74
N VAL A 9 50.65 37.30 -1.27
CA VAL A 9 49.80 36.11 -1.40
C VAL A 9 48.51 36.63 -1.99
N TYR A 10 48.51 36.94 -3.29
CA TYR A 10 47.30 37.06 -4.09
C TYR A 10 47.72 37.17 -5.56
N GLU A 11 46.99 36.43 -6.39
CA GLU A 11 46.91 36.55 -7.85
C GLU A 11 48.10 36.00 -8.64
N GLU A 12 48.02 34.72 -8.98
CA GLU A 12 48.11 34.23 -10.37
C GLU A 12 48.32 32.73 -10.33
N PHE A 13 47.24 31.95 -10.53
CA PHE A 13 47.16 30.57 -11.05
C PHE A 13 45.70 30.15 -10.77
N SER A 14 44.69 30.90 -11.21
CA SER A 14 44.20 30.89 -12.59
C SER A 14 44.23 29.50 -13.22
N LYS A 15 43.04 28.90 -13.28
CA LYS A 15 42.56 27.90 -14.25
C LYS A 15 42.79 26.41 -13.94
N VAL A 16 41.64 25.75 -13.75
CA VAL A 16 41.29 24.35 -14.12
C VAL A 16 41.84 23.30 -13.14
N VAL A 17 41.16 22.96 -12.03
CA VAL A 17 39.89 22.21 -11.94
C VAL A 17 39.81 21.08 -12.96
N GLN A 18 40.41 19.94 -12.66
CA GLN A 18 39.83 18.59 -12.77
C GLN A 18 40.91 17.56 -12.40
N VAL A 19 41.05 17.29 -11.10
CA VAL A 19 41.74 16.09 -10.63
C VAL A 19 40.72 14.97 -10.65
N THR A 20 40.88 14.10 -11.63
CA THR A 20 40.28 12.78 -11.75
C THR A 20 40.56 11.99 -10.48
N HIS A 21 39.52 11.72 -9.70
CA HIS A 21 39.54 10.68 -8.69
C HIS A 21 38.35 9.76 -8.98
N GLU A 22 38.65 8.59 -9.52
CA GLU A 22 37.74 7.45 -9.52
C GLU A 22 37.35 7.16 -8.07
N GLU A 23 36.06 7.23 -7.77
CA GLU A 23 35.52 6.59 -6.58
C GLU A 23 34.20 5.90 -6.95
N ALA A 24 34.10 4.66 -6.51
CA ALA A 24 33.04 3.70 -6.80
C ALA A 24 31.62 4.27 -6.68
N PRO A 25 30.64 3.73 -7.44
CA PRO A 25 29.33 4.33 -7.59
C PRO A 25 28.57 4.24 -6.28
N ALA A 26 28.48 5.35 -5.56
CA ALA A 26 27.54 5.51 -4.48
C ALA A 26 26.13 5.36 -5.05
N LYS A 27 25.57 4.15 -4.97
CA LYS A 27 24.17 3.83 -5.25
C LYS A 27 23.33 4.66 -4.28
N LYS A 28 23.00 5.88 -4.70
CA LYS A 28 22.05 6.73 -3.98
C LYS A 28 20.74 5.97 -3.99
N LEU A 29 20.40 5.40 -2.83
CA LEU A 29 19.08 4.88 -2.52
C LEU A 29 18.13 6.08 -2.56
N ARG A 30 17.72 6.47 -3.77
CA ARG A 30 16.62 7.39 -3.96
C ARG A 30 15.40 6.59 -3.54
N LEU A 31 14.90 6.89 -2.35
CA LEU A 31 13.59 6.45 -1.90
C LEU A 31 12.62 6.85 -3.02
N SER A 32 12.22 5.86 -3.82
CA SER A 32 11.21 6.06 -4.83
C SER A 32 9.98 6.60 -4.11
N LYS A 33 9.35 7.60 -4.73
CA LYS A 33 8.10 8.26 -4.35
C LYS A 33 7.21 7.34 -3.52
N PRO A 34 6.54 7.84 -2.45
CA PRO A 34 5.63 7.03 -1.64
C PRO A 34 4.72 6.26 -2.59
N SER A 35 4.87 4.93 -2.55
CA SER A 35 4.14 4.03 -3.44
C SER A 35 2.67 4.36 -3.27
N LYS A 36 1.97 4.67 -4.38
CA LYS A 36 0.52 4.86 -4.41
C LYS A 36 -0.13 3.49 -4.19
N SER A 37 0.07 2.92 -3.00
CA SER A 37 -0.52 1.64 -2.64
C SER A 37 -2.01 1.86 -2.51
N ALA A 38 -2.84 1.28 -3.38
CA ALA A 38 -4.29 1.43 -3.28
C ALA A 38 -4.87 0.81 -1.99
N ALA A 39 -4.04 0.13 -1.20
CA ALA A 39 -4.25 -0.13 0.23
C ALA A 39 -4.66 1.14 1.01
N LEU A 40 -4.26 2.33 0.54
CA LEU A 40 -4.58 3.64 1.12
C LEU A 40 -6.04 4.08 0.91
N HIS A 41 -6.87 3.34 0.17
CA HIS A 41 -8.24 3.78 -0.15
C HIS A 41 -9.36 3.03 0.57
N VAL A 42 -9.03 1.97 1.31
CA VAL A 42 -9.98 1.22 2.14
C VAL A 42 -9.72 1.59 3.60
N ASP A 43 -10.34 2.69 4.05
CA ASP A 43 -10.22 3.23 5.41
C ASP A 43 -10.89 2.35 6.49
N LEU A 44 -10.99 1.03 6.27
CA LEU A 44 -11.66 0.09 7.19
C LEU A 44 -11.02 0.08 8.58
N CYS A 45 -9.72 0.35 8.69
CA CYS A 45 -9.04 0.45 9.99
C CYS A 45 -9.49 1.67 10.82
N LYS A 46 -10.16 2.66 10.21
CA LYS A 46 -10.71 3.85 10.89
C LYS A 46 -12.16 3.65 11.31
N ALA A 47 -12.83 2.60 10.84
CA ALA A 47 -14.21 2.33 11.18
C ALA A 47 -14.32 2.02 12.69
N SER A 48 -15.10 2.83 13.40
CA SER A 48 -15.39 2.64 14.83
C SER A 48 -16.72 1.91 15.06
N SER A 49 -17.52 1.74 14.01
CA SER A 49 -18.79 1.02 14.01
C SER A 49 -18.99 0.24 12.70
N SER A 50 -19.86 -0.77 12.73
CA SER A 50 -20.25 -1.53 11.53
C SER A 50 -20.91 -0.64 10.47
N THR A 51 -21.67 0.38 10.89
CA THR A 51 -22.25 1.39 10.00
C THR A 51 -21.18 2.18 9.25
N ASP A 52 -20.12 2.61 9.94
CA ASP A 52 -19.01 3.34 9.31
C ASP A 52 -18.25 2.44 8.32
N ALA A 53 -17.98 1.19 8.72
CA ALA A 53 -17.35 0.19 7.85
C ALA A 53 -18.16 0.01 6.56
N LEU A 54 -19.48 -0.14 6.66
CA LEU A 54 -20.39 -0.22 5.51
C LEU A 54 -20.30 1.02 4.62
N GLN A 55 -20.28 2.23 5.19
CA GLN A 55 -20.15 3.46 4.40
C GLN A 55 -18.82 3.52 3.65
N TYR A 56 -17.72 3.12 4.28
CA TYR A 56 -16.42 3.03 3.61
C TYR A 56 -16.43 2.00 2.47
N LEU A 57 -17.01 0.81 2.70
CA LEU A 57 -17.13 -0.25 1.67
C LEU A 57 -18.02 0.18 0.49
N LEU A 58 -19.13 0.88 0.76
CA LEU A 58 -20.02 1.42 -0.26
C LEU A 58 -19.31 2.49 -1.09
N THR A 59 -18.60 3.40 -0.44
CA THR A 59 -17.81 4.45 -1.10
C THR A 59 -16.70 3.85 -1.94
N PHE A 60 -16.02 2.82 -1.42
CA PHE A 60 -14.98 2.09 -2.14
C PHE A 60 -15.53 1.38 -3.38
N SER A 61 -16.72 0.76 -3.29
CA SER A 61 -17.33 0.02 -4.41
C SER A 61 -17.65 0.85 -5.65
N ARG A 62 -17.64 2.18 -5.53
CA ARG A 62 -17.86 3.12 -6.64
C ARG A 62 -16.57 3.52 -7.34
N LYS A 63 -15.40 3.17 -6.78
CA LYS A 63 -14.09 3.54 -7.31
C LYS A 63 -13.51 2.36 -8.09
N PRO A 64 -12.93 2.57 -9.29
CA PRO A 64 -12.21 1.52 -9.99
C PRO A 64 -10.96 1.11 -9.20
N VAL A 65 -10.61 -0.16 -9.27
CA VAL A 65 -9.42 -0.74 -8.62
C VAL A 65 -8.43 -1.13 -9.71
N GLU A 66 -7.19 -0.65 -9.58
CA GLU A 66 -6.11 -0.97 -10.51
C GLU A 66 -5.60 -2.40 -10.25
N ALA A 67 -5.24 -3.13 -11.30
CA ALA A 67 -4.91 -4.57 -11.23
C ALA A 67 -3.75 -4.87 -10.26
N GLU A 68 -2.73 -4.00 -10.25
CA GLU A 68 -1.57 -4.03 -9.36
C GLU A 68 -1.93 -3.91 -7.87
N SER A 69 -3.13 -3.45 -7.56
CA SER A 69 -3.57 -3.17 -6.20
C SER A 69 -4.60 -4.15 -5.66
N VAL A 70 -5.17 -5.00 -6.52
CA VAL A 70 -6.25 -5.92 -6.18
C VAL A 70 -5.85 -6.84 -5.04
N GLU A 71 -4.66 -7.43 -5.09
CA GLU A 71 -4.18 -8.37 -4.07
C GLU A 71 -4.09 -7.69 -2.68
N GLY A 72 -3.62 -6.43 -2.65
CA GLY A 72 -3.57 -5.64 -1.42
C GLY A 72 -4.96 -5.34 -0.86
N VAL A 73 -5.91 -4.97 -1.73
CA VAL A 73 -7.30 -4.73 -1.35
C VAL A 73 -7.97 -6.00 -0.82
N VAL A 74 -7.80 -7.13 -1.51
CA VAL A 74 -8.34 -8.44 -1.09
C VAL A 74 -7.84 -8.79 0.31
N ARG A 75 -6.56 -8.61 0.58
CA ARG A 75 -5.97 -8.88 1.90
C ARG A 75 -6.60 -8.03 3.01
N ILE A 76 -6.79 -6.73 2.76
CA ILE A 76 -7.43 -5.81 3.73
C ILE A 76 -8.89 -6.21 3.98
N LEU A 77 -9.62 -6.55 2.91
CA LEU A 77 -11.02 -6.97 3.00
C LEU A 77 -11.16 -8.25 3.81
N LEU A 78 -10.33 -9.26 3.55
CA LEU A 78 -10.34 -10.53 4.29
C LEU A 78 -9.95 -10.32 5.76
N GLU A 79 -8.94 -9.50 6.04
CA GLU A 79 -8.55 -9.20 7.42
C GLU A 79 -9.70 -8.58 8.22
N HIS A 80 -10.46 -7.67 7.61
CA HIS A 80 -11.64 -7.08 8.25
C HIS A 80 -12.78 -8.10 8.36
N TYR A 81 -13.01 -8.92 7.32
CA TYR A 81 -14.04 -9.95 7.28
C TYR A 81 -13.95 -10.90 8.48
N TYR A 82 -12.74 -11.37 8.82
CA TYR A 82 -12.53 -12.32 9.91
C TYR A 82 -12.75 -11.75 11.31
N LYS A 83 -12.70 -10.42 11.47
CA LYS A 83 -12.91 -9.73 12.75
C LYS A 83 -14.35 -9.22 12.91
N GLU A 84 -15.09 -9.14 11.81
CA GLU A 84 -16.39 -8.50 11.76
C GLU A 84 -17.52 -9.44 12.21
N THR A 85 -18.46 -8.90 12.98
CA THR A 85 -19.62 -9.67 13.50
C THR A 85 -20.88 -9.36 12.72
N ASP A 86 -21.00 -8.14 12.20
CA ASP A 86 -22.17 -7.72 11.43
C ASP A 86 -22.25 -8.45 10.09
N SER A 87 -23.36 -9.15 9.86
CA SER A 87 -23.58 -9.93 8.64
C SER A 87 -23.66 -9.06 7.38
N SER A 88 -24.15 -7.83 7.50
CA SER A 88 -24.30 -6.92 6.36
C SER A 88 -22.93 -6.42 5.87
N VAL A 89 -22.03 -6.09 6.81
CA VAL A 89 -20.63 -5.75 6.50
C VAL A 89 -19.92 -6.95 5.85
N ARG A 90 -20.03 -8.14 6.44
CA ARG A 90 -19.43 -9.38 5.90
C ARG A 90 -19.92 -9.70 4.49
N LEU A 91 -21.23 -9.61 4.24
CA LEU A 91 -21.80 -9.82 2.91
C LEU A 91 -21.31 -8.78 1.90
N LYS A 92 -21.20 -7.51 2.31
CA LYS A 92 -20.66 -6.45 1.44
C LYS A 92 -19.21 -6.71 1.07
N ILE A 93 -18.40 -7.21 1.99
CA ILE A 93 -17.02 -7.62 1.72
C ILE A 93 -16.99 -8.79 0.72
N ALA A 94 -17.78 -9.84 0.95
CA ALA A 94 -17.84 -11.00 0.04
C ALA A 94 -18.24 -10.57 -1.39
N SER A 95 -19.21 -9.66 -1.51
CA SER A 95 -19.60 -9.07 -2.80
C SER A 95 -18.45 -8.32 -3.49
N LEU A 96 -17.63 -7.58 -2.73
CA LEU A 96 -16.46 -6.89 -3.28
C LEU A 96 -15.37 -7.87 -3.72
N LEU A 97 -15.11 -8.93 -2.96
CA LEU A 97 -14.17 -9.98 -3.36
C LEU A 97 -14.58 -10.63 -4.69
N GLY A 98 -15.87 -10.91 -4.86
CA GLY A 98 -16.42 -11.42 -6.13
C GLY A 98 -16.41 -10.42 -7.29
N LEU A 99 -16.33 -9.11 -7.03
CA LEU A 99 -16.12 -8.10 -8.06
C LEU A 99 -14.64 -8.04 -8.45
N LEU A 100 -13.76 -8.05 -7.46
CA LEU A 100 -12.31 -8.00 -7.64
C LEU A 100 -11.78 -9.21 -8.39
N SER A 101 -12.42 -10.38 -8.22
CA SER A 101 -12.04 -11.61 -8.94
C SER A 101 -12.21 -11.53 -10.46
N LYS A 102 -12.97 -10.55 -10.96
CA LYS A 102 -13.15 -10.30 -12.39
C LYS A 102 -12.06 -9.40 -12.97
N THR A 103 -11.12 -8.92 -12.15
CA THR A 103 -10.04 -8.05 -12.60
C THR A 103 -9.04 -8.87 -13.42
N PRO A 104 -8.61 -8.38 -14.60
CA PRO A 104 -7.61 -9.07 -15.42
C PRO A 104 -6.32 -9.31 -14.64
N GLY A 105 -5.77 -10.52 -14.74
CA GLY A 105 -4.54 -10.91 -14.05
C GLY A 105 -4.72 -11.29 -12.57
N PHE A 106 -5.96 -11.32 -12.08
CA PHE A 106 -6.25 -11.82 -10.73
C PHE A 106 -6.04 -13.34 -10.64
N SER A 107 -5.27 -13.79 -9.64
CA SER A 107 -5.13 -15.21 -9.34
C SER A 107 -6.27 -15.66 -8.40
N PRO A 108 -7.13 -16.61 -8.80
CA PRO A 108 -8.24 -17.07 -7.97
C PRO A 108 -7.77 -17.82 -6.72
N ASP A 109 -6.56 -18.39 -6.74
CA ASP A 109 -6.01 -19.17 -5.62
C ASP A 109 -5.97 -18.36 -4.31
N CYS A 110 -5.84 -17.03 -4.40
CA CYS A 110 -5.77 -16.16 -3.23
C CYS A 110 -7.12 -15.91 -2.51
N ILE A 111 -8.25 -16.39 -3.06
CA ILE A 111 -9.58 -16.23 -2.44
C ILE A 111 -10.38 -17.52 -2.37
N VAL A 112 -10.00 -18.58 -3.09
CA VAL A 112 -10.77 -19.82 -3.17
C VAL A 112 -10.90 -20.47 -1.79
N ASP A 113 -9.80 -20.60 -1.05
CA ASP A 113 -9.83 -21.18 0.29
C ASP A 113 -10.68 -20.33 1.25
N ASP A 114 -10.55 -19.01 1.20
CA ASP A 114 -11.36 -18.08 2.01
C ASP A 114 -12.86 -18.20 1.68
N ALA A 115 -13.21 -18.36 0.40
CA ALA A 115 -14.58 -18.56 -0.04
C ALA A 115 -15.15 -19.89 0.46
N ILE A 116 -14.38 -20.98 0.38
CA ILE A 116 -14.76 -22.30 0.91
C ILE A 116 -14.97 -22.22 2.42
N ASN A 117 -14.05 -21.57 3.15
CA ASN A 117 -14.13 -21.39 4.60
C ASN A 117 -15.37 -20.57 4.99
N THR A 118 -15.65 -19.49 4.25
CA THR A 118 -16.83 -18.65 4.43
C THR A 118 -18.12 -19.46 4.28
N LEU A 119 -18.28 -20.17 3.16
CA LEU A 119 -19.47 -21.00 2.90
C LEU A 119 -19.65 -22.13 3.93
N SER A 120 -18.55 -22.70 4.40
CA SER A 120 -18.57 -23.75 5.42
C SER A 120 -18.99 -23.23 6.79
N SER A 121 -18.64 -21.98 7.13
CA SER A 121 -19.00 -21.35 8.40
C SER A 121 -20.49 -21.05 8.51
N GLU A 122 -21.14 -20.65 7.41
CA GLU A 122 -22.58 -20.35 7.38
C GLU A 122 -23.44 -21.61 7.50
N ASN A 123 -23.01 -22.72 6.89
CA ASN A 123 -23.74 -24.00 6.95
C ASN A 123 -23.84 -24.59 8.37
N LYS A 124 -22.90 -24.27 9.27
CA LYS A 124 -22.98 -24.71 10.68
C LYS A 124 -24.22 -24.15 11.40
N TYR A 125 -24.72 -22.99 10.97
CA TYR A 125 -25.91 -22.38 11.56
C TYR A 125 -27.22 -22.94 10.99
N ILE A 126 -27.18 -23.58 9.82
CA ILE A 126 -28.36 -24.15 9.15
C ILE A 126 -28.66 -25.58 9.65
N SER A 127 -27.65 -26.33 10.08
CA SER A 127 -27.81 -27.72 10.55
C SER A 127 -28.27 -27.89 12.01
N ILE A 128 -28.68 -26.83 12.72
CA ILE A 128 -29.22 -26.90 14.09
C ILE A 128 -30.70 -26.47 14.11
N LYS A 129 -31.50 -27.00 13.19
CA LYS A 129 -32.97 -26.94 13.25
C LYS A 129 -33.59 -28.26 12.84
#